data_AF-A0A0Q6LZE9-F1
#
_entry.id   AF-A0A0Q6LZE9-F1
#
_cell.length_a   1.000
_cell.length_b   1.000
_cell.length_c   1.000
_cell.angle_alpha   90.00
_cell.angle_beta   90.00
_cell.angle_gamma   90.00
#
_symmetry.space_group_name_H-M   'P 1'
#
loop_
_entity.id
_entity.type
_entity.pdbx_description
1 polymer ?
#
loop_
_entity_poly.entity_id
_entity_poly.type
_entity_poly.pdbx_seq_one_letter_code
_entity_poly.pdbx_strand_id
1 'polypeptide(L)'
;MLPRPYAELLRKARRATRRADEAEDLLQTILVAAVEAGRTDLSKIENRRWLEGALRRRAAFDARSAVRRRQREAPFAAGSCEPAHAETVPVRFVATLPPSLRTTTLLALTGHTRQEIAWLQRLADPALRQRIAEIRRRWTAFGGDPVAEIPGLAGALAFGSIRRSLLAMARQPGALLASHDPDGHLFVIGTSQNPAARQLNRRATEITE
;
A
#
# COMPACT_ATOMS: atom_id res chain seq x y z
N MET A 1 -5.38 39.10 25.79
CA MET A 1 -6.56 38.46 26.40
C MET A 1 -7.47 37.96 25.29
N LEU A 2 -7.82 36.68 25.27
CA LEU A 2 -8.77 36.15 24.28
C LEU A 2 -10.19 36.67 24.60
N PRO A 3 -11.03 36.98 23.59
CA PRO A 3 -12.41 37.41 23.83
C PRO A 3 -13.15 36.39 24.70
N ARG A 4 -13.89 36.84 25.73
CA ARG A 4 -14.68 35.97 26.63
C ARG A 4 -15.48 34.86 25.90
N PRO A 5 -16.23 35.15 24.82
CA PRO A 5 -17.01 34.11 24.14
C PRO A 5 -16.13 33.07 23.43
N TYR A 6 -14.95 33.44 22.95
CA TYR A 6 -13.99 32.50 22.37
C TYR A 6 -13.45 31.54 23.45
N ALA A 7 -13.07 32.06 24.62
CA ALA A 7 -12.56 31.25 25.73
C ALA A 7 -13.60 30.23 26.24
N GLU A 8 -14.89 30.59 26.25
CA GLU A 8 -15.97 29.68 26.60
C GLU A 8 -16.17 28.57 25.58
N LEU A 9 -16.15 28.90 24.28
CA LEU A 9 -16.26 27.91 23.21
C LEU A 9 -15.06 26.96 23.19
N LEU A 10 -13.85 27.46 23.41
CA LEU A 10 -12.64 26.64 23.52
C LEU A 10 -12.72 25.68 24.71
N ARG A 11 -13.27 26.13 25.85
CA ARG A 11 -13.51 25.25 27.01
C ARG A 11 -14.49 24.13 26.68
N LYS A 12 -15.51 24.40 25.86
CA LYS A 12 -16.45 23.39 25.36
C LYS A 12 -15.78 22.44 24.35
N ALA A 13 -14.93 22.94 23.47
CA ALA A 13 -14.15 22.14 22.53
C ALA A 13 -13.21 21.15 23.23
N ARG A 14 -12.52 21.61 24.28
CA ARG A 14 -11.64 20.79 25.12
C ARG A 14 -12.38 19.68 25.88
N ARG A 15 -13.67 19.86 26.18
CA ARG A 15 -14.50 18.79 26.78
C ARG A 15 -14.95 17.75 25.75
N ALA A 16 -14.98 18.11 24.46
CA ALA A 16 -15.45 17.27 23.38
C ALA A 16 -14.30 16.51 22.68
N THR A 17 -13.05 16.89 22.93
CA THR A 17 -11.84 16.33 22.33
C THR A 17 -10.94 15.73 23.41
N ARG A 18 -10.06 14.79 23.03
CA ARG A 18 -9.14 14.15 23.99
C ARG A 18 -7.79 14.86 24.10
N ARG A 19 -7.40 15.62 23.08
CA ARG A 19 -6.15 16.38 23.06
C ARG A 19 -6.42 17.87 22.90
N ALA A 20 -5.53 18.70 23.45
CA ALA A 20 -5.69 20.15 23.47
C ALA A 20 -5.50 20.79 22.10
N ASP A 21 -4.60 20.26 21.27
CA ASP A 21 -4.35 20.66 19.89
C ASP A 21 -5.58 20.40 19.00
N GLU A 22 -6.19 19.21 19.12
CA GLU A 22 -7.44 18.90 18.41
C GLU A 22 -8.60 19.83 18.78
N ALA A 23 -8.62 20.36 20.00
CA ALA A 23 -9.68 21.27 20.47
C ALA A 23 -9.66 22.62 19.74
N GLU A 24 -8.46 23.14 19.45
CA GLU A 24 -8.27 24.41 18.75
C GLU A 24 -8.64 24.26 17.28
N ASP A 25 -8.19 23.20 16.62
CA ASP A 25 -8.55 22.87 15.24
C ASP A 25 -10.06 22.67 15.06
N LEU A 26 -10.69 21.96 16.01
CA LEU A 26 -12.13 21.77 16.03
C LEU A 26 -12.86 23.11 16.13
N LEU A 27 -12.46 23.98 17.07
CA LEU A 27 -13.07 25.29 17.24
C LEU A 27 -12.89 26.14 15.97
N GLN A 28 -11.70 26.16 15.38
CA GLN A 28 -11.40 26.93 14.19
C GLN A 28 -12.24 26.48 12.99
N THR A 29 -12.39 25.16 12.81
CA THR A 29 -13.28 24.59 11.78
C THR A 29 -14.71 25.08 11.93
N ILE A 30 -15.22 25.14 13.17
CA ILE A 30 -16.59 25.61 13.44
C ILE A 30 -16.73 27.12 13.25
N LEU A 31 -15.71 27.92 13.59
CA LEU A 31 -15.72 29.36 13.37
C LEU A 31 -15.73 29.70 11.87
N VAL A 32 -14.97 28.98 11.05
CA VAL A 32 -15.02 29.12 9.57
C VAL A 32 -16.44 28.83 9.06
N ALA A 33 -17.05 27.72 9.50
CA ALA A 33 -18.43 27.38 9.12
C ALA A 33 -19.45 28.44 9.60
N ALA A 34 -19.19 29.11 10.73
CA ALA A 34 -20.02 30.19 11.22
C ALA A 34 -19.93 31.45 10.35
N VAL A 35 -18.74 31.77 9.83
CA VAL A 35 -18.53 32.86 8.87
C VAL A 35 -19.32 32.58 7.58
N GLU A 36 -19.17 31.38 7.02
CA GLU A 36 -19.89 30.95 5.81
C GLU A 36 -21.41 31.00 5.98
N ALA A 37 -21.90 30.65 7.17
CA ALA A 37 -23.33 30.67 7.48
C ALA A 37 -23.87 32.04 7.94
N GLY A 38 -23.05 33.09 7.94
CA GLY A 38 -23.44 34.43 8.39
C GLY A 38 -23.75 34.54 9.90
N ARG A 39 -23.22 33.64 10.72
CA ARG A 39 -23.47 33.52 12.17
C ARG A 39 -22.30 34.03 13.03
N THR A 40 -21.67 35.13 12.61
CA THR A 40 -20.48 35.69 13.29
C THR A 40 -20.80 36.49 14.56
N ASP A 41 -22.03 36.98 14.69
CA ASP A 41 -22.46 37.76 15.85
C ASP A 41 -22.71 36.86 17.07
N LEU A 42 -21.74 36.80 17.98
CA LEU A 42 -21.78 36.00 19.21
C LEU A 42 -22.64 36.62 20.32
N SER A 43 -23.12 37.87 20.17
CA SER A 43 -24.05 38.47 21.12
C SER A 43 -25.40 37.76 21.09
N LYS A 44 -25.82 37.32 19.89
CA LYS A 44 -27.07 36.57 19.66
C LYS A 44 -27.00 35.17 20.27
N ILE A 45 -28.04 34.84 21.04
CA ILE A 45 -28.16 33.53 21.72
C ILE A 45 -28.28 32.39 20.69
N GLU A 46 -28.96 32.63 19.57
CA GLU A 46 -29.17 31.66 18.50
C GLU A 46 -27.85 31.19 17.88
N ASN A 47 -26.96 32.14 17.57
CA ASN A 47 -25.64 31.85 17.00
C ASN A 47 -24.78 31.04 17.98
N ARG A 48 -24.83 31.37 19.28
CA ARG A 48 -24.14 30.61 20.33
C ARG A 48 -24.66 29.17 20.43
N ARG A 49 -25.99 28.98 20.45
CA ARG A 49 -26.60 27.63 20.47
C ARG A 49 -26.24 26.83 19.22
N TRP A 50 -26.22 27.48 18.06
CA TRP A 50 -25.82 26.86 16.80
C TRP A 50 -24.36 26.38 16.85
N LEU A 51 -23.44 27.23 17.29
CA LEU A 51 -22.01 26.90 17.44
C LEU A 51 -21.80 25.71 18.39
N GLU A 52 -22.50 25.68 19.51
CA GLU A 52 -22.41 24.57 20.47
C GLU A 52 -22.95 23.25 19.90
N GLY A 53 -23.99 23.32 19.07
CA GLY A 53 -24.52 22.16 18.36
C GLY A 53 -23.55 21.68 17.28
N ALA A 54 -22.98 22.61 16.51
CA ALA A 54 -22.02 22.32 15.45
C ALA A 54 -20.74 21.67 16.01
N LEU A 55 -20.23 22.19 17.13
CA LEU A 55 -19.09 21.64 17.86
C LEU A 55 -19.32 20.18 18.27
N ARG A 56 -20.47 19.87 18.90
CA ARG A 56 -20.82 18.50 19.31
C ARG A 56 -20.95 17.55 18.13
N ARG A 57 -21.63 17.99 17.05
CA ARG A 57 -21.79 17.16 15.84
C ARG A 57 -20.45 16.88 15.17
N ARG A 58 -19.58 17.88 15.09
CA ARG A 58 -18.26 17.73 14.47
C ARG A 58 -17.35 16.81 15.29
N ALA A 59 -17.26 17.00 16.61
CA ALA A 59 -16.53 16.08 17.48
C ALA A 59 -17.00 14.63 17.35
N ALA A 60 -18.33 14.41 17.29
CA ALA A 60 -18.89 13.07 17.07
C ALA A 60 -18.59 12.50 15.67
N PHE A 61 -18.47 13.35 14.64
CA PHE A 61 -18.04 12.94 13.31
C PHE A 61 -16.57 12.54 13.28
N ASP A 62 -15.69 13.35 13.90
CA ASP A 62 -14.26 13.09 13.96
C ASP A 62 -13.97 11.81 14.77
N ALA A 63 -14.66 11.60 15.90
CA ALA A 63 -14.56 10.37 16.68
C ALA A 63 -14.97 9.12 15.89
N ARG A 64 -16.11 9.17 15.18
CA ARG A 64 -16.56 8.05 14.32
C ARG A 64 -15.58 7.79 13.19
N SER A 65 -15.03 8.84 12.59
CA SER A 65 -14.04 8.74 11.53
C SER A 65 -12.73 8.13 12.03
N ALA A 66 -12.27 8.51 13.22
CA ALA A 66 -11.10 7.94 13.86
C ALA A 66 -11.29 6.44 14.20
N VAL A 67 -12.48 6.05 14.69
CA VAL A 67 -12.80 4.63 14.94
C VAL A 67 -12.77 3.83 13.63
N ARG A 68 -13.43 4.32 12.57
CA ARG A 68 -13.40 3.65 11.25
C ARG A 68 -11.99 3.56 10.68
N ARG A 69 -11.19 4.62 10.85
CA ARG A 69 -9.79 4.65 10.45
C ARG A 69 -8.99 3.58 11.20
N ARG A 70 -9.11 3.53 12.52
CA ARG A 70 -8.47 2.49 13.35
C ARG A 70 -8.90 1.09 12.96
N GLN A 71 -10.17 0.85 12.63
CA GLN A 71 -10.63 -0.45 12.14
C GLN A 71 -9.99 -0.84 10.82
N ARG A 72 -9.83 0.12 9.89
CA ARG A 72 -9.11 -0.12 8.62
C ARG A 72 -7.62 -0.34 8.82
N GLU A 73 -7.01 0.37 9.76
CA GLU A 73 -5.55 0.33 10.01
C GLU A 73 -5.15 -0.78 10.98
N ALA A 74 -6.07 -1.32 11.81
CA ALA A 74 -5.79 -2.35 12.80
C ALA A 74 -5.17 -3.64 12.22
N PRO A 75 -5.61 -4.14 11.04
CA PRO A 75 -4.96 -5.27 10.38
C PRO A 75 -3.51 -4.97 9.96
N PHE A 76 -3.18 -3.71 9.67
CA PHE A 76 -1.85 -3.29 9.22
C PHE A 76 -0.94 -2.84 10.36
N ALA A 77 -1.49 -2.46 11.51
CA ALA A 77 -0.72 -2.09 12.70
C ALA A 77 0.02 -3.28 13.34
N ALA A 78 -0.40 -4.52 13.04
CA ALA A 78 0.27 -5.75 13.45
C ALA A 78 1.27 -6.29 12.41
N GLY A 79 1.69 -5.44 11.46
CA GLY A 79 2.63 -5.78 10.39
C GLY A 79 4.10 -5.67 10.76
N SER A 80 4.51 -6.03 11.98
CA SER A 80 5.89 -6.53 12.16
C SER A 80 5.89 -7.97 11.68
N CYS A 81 5.90 -8.12 10.35
CA CYS A 81 6.19 -9.38 9.70
C CYS A 81 7.67 -9.67 10.00
N GLU A 82 7.94 -10.25 11.18
CA GLU A 82 9.17 -11.00 11.36
C GLU A 82 9.18 -12.02 10.22
N PRO A 83 10.17 -11.98 9.31
CA PRO A 83 10.24 -12.97 8.26
C PRO A 83 10.40 -14.30 8.99
N ALA A 84 9.31 -15.08 9.02
CA ALA A 84 9.36 -16.49 9.34
C ALA A 84 10.51 -17.03 8.50
N HIS A 85 11.56 -17.50 9.15
CA HIS A 85 12.80 -17.92 8.52
C HIS A 85 12.44 -18.89 7.39
N ALA A 86 12.32 -18.37 6.17
CA ALA A 86 12.21 -19.16 4.98
C ALA A 86 13.51 -19.97 4.98
N GLU A 87 13.37 -21.26 5.23
CA GLU A 87 14.46 -22.15 5.59
C GLU A 87 15.67 -21.88 4.69
N THR A 88 16.86 -21.77 5.28
CA THR A 88 18.16 -21.51 4.62
C THR A 88 18.55 -22.52 3.51
N VAL A 89 17.70 -23.51 3.24
CA VAL A 89 17.93 -24.68 2.39
C VAL A 89 17.95 -24.34 0.88
N PRO A 90 17.06 -23.50 0.31
CA PRO A 90 17.08 -23.16 -1.12
C PRO A 90 18.38 -22.44 -1.52
N VAL A 91 18.92 -21.57 -0.66
CA VAL A 91 20.13 -20.80 -0.95
C VAL A 91 21.36 -21.72 -1.05
N ARG A 92 21.49 -22.67 -0.11
CA ARG A 92 22.61 -23.64 -0.12
C ARG A 92 22.52 -24.59 -1.31
N PHE A 93 21.32 -25.08 -1.63
CA PHE A 93 21.13 -25.92 -2.82
C PHE A 93 21.47 -25.19 -4.12
N VAL A 94 20.95 -23.97 -4.31
CA VAL A 94 21.20 -23.14 -5.50
C VAL A 94 22.69 -22.86 -5.69
N ALA A 95 23.45 -22.71 -4.61
CA ALA A 95 24.90 -22.54 -4.68
C ALA A 95 25.64 -23.76 -5.27
N THR A 96 25.13 -24.97 -5.08
CA THR A 96 25.75 -26.20 -5.62
C THR A 96 25.43 -26.46 -7.10
N LEU A 97 24.47 -25.74 -7.68
CA LEU A 97 24.04 -25.94 -9.06
C LEU A 97 25.04 -25.37 -10.09
N PRO A 98 25.25 -26.06 -11.22
CA PRO A 98 25.89 -25.50 -12.41
C PRO A 98 25.16 -24.24 -12.91
N PRO A 99 25.84 -23.31 -13.58
CA PRO A 99 25.29 -22.00 -13.95
C PRO A 99 23.94 -22.08 -14.68
N SER A 100 23.80 -23.00 -15.63
CA SER A 100 22.59 -23.18 -16.43
C SER A 100 21.39 -23.68 -15.61
N LEU A 101 21.62 -24.50 -14.58
CA LEU A 101 20.58 -24.99 -13.69
C LEU A 101 20.27 -23.96 -12.60
N ARG A 102 21.29 -23.25 -12.12
CA ARG A 102 21.16 -22.19 -11.12
C ARG A 102 20.21 -21.09 -11.60
N THR A 103 20.41 -20.58 -12.81
CA THR A 103 19.54 -19.55 -13.40
C THR A 103 18.11 -20.05 -13.56
N THR A 104 17.90 -21.29 -14.02
CA THR A 104 16.57 -21.91 -14.10
C THR A 104 15.90 -22.01 -12.74
N THR A 105 16.61 -22.47 -11.70
CA THR A 105 16.09 -22.59 -10.34
C THR A 105 15.73 -21.23 -9.75
N LEU A 106 16.59 -20.22 -9.91
CA LEU A 106 16.32 -18.86 -9.42
C LEU A 106 15.09 -18.24 -10.09
N LEU A 107 14.93 -18.41 -11.40
CA LEU A 107 13.73 -17.94 -12.10
C LEU A 107 12.47 -18.66 -11.61
N ALA A 108 12.55 -19.97 -11.37
CA ALA A 108 11.43 -20.74 -10.82
C ALA A 108 11.05 -20.29 -9.40
N LEU A 109 12.02 -20.08 -8.51
CA LEU A 109 11.81 -19.61 -7.13
C LEU A 109 11.22 -18.19 -7.08
N THR A 110 11.54 -17.36 -8.07
CA THR A 110 10.95 -16.02 -8.23
C THR A 110 9.59 -16.03 -8.93
N GLY A 111 9.01 -17.21 -9.21
CA GLY A 111 7.66 -17.35 -9.74
C GLY A 111 7.53 -17.21 -11.26
N HIS A 112 8.63 -17.34 -12.02
CA HIS A 112 8.55 -17.36 -13.47
C HIS A 112 7.90 -18.65 -13.99
N THR A 113 7.09 -18.54 -15.04
CA THR A 113 6.45 -19.69 -15.67
C THR A 113 7.42 -20.40 -16.59
N ARG A 114 7.11 -21.67 -16.91
CA ARG A 114 7.87 -22.47 -17.88
C ARG A 114 8.12 -21.73 -19.21
N GLN A 115 7.10 -21.04 -19.74
CA GLN A 115 7.21 -20.33 -21.02
C GLN A 115 8.20 -19.16 -20.94
N GLU A 116 8.18 -18.40 -19.83
CA GLU A 116 9.09 -17.27 -19.66
C GLU A 116 10.52 -17.72 -19.39
N ILE A 117 10.71 -18.79 -18.62
CA ILE A 117 12.04 -19.36 -18.41
C ILE A 117 12.62 -19.83 -19.75
N ALA A 118 11.81 -20.49 -20.59
CA ALA A 118 12.22 -20.89 -21.94
C ALA A 118 12.57 -19.67 -22.79
N TRP A 119 11.74 -18.62 -22.79
CA TRP A 119 11.97 -17.41 -23.57
C TRP A 119 13.23 -16.65 -23.11
N LEU A 120 13.37 -16.38 -21.81
CA LEU A 120 14.50 -15.65 -21.22
C LEU A 120 15.84 -16.35 -21.46
N GLN A 121 15.85 -17.68 -21.36
CA GLN A 121 17.07 -18.46 -21.54
C GLN A 121 17.27 -18.95 -22.98
N ARG A 122 16.38 -18.55 -23.90
CA ARG A 122 16.39 -18.98 -25.32
C ARG A 122 16.46 -20.51 -25.47
N LEU A 123 15.66 -21.23 -24.68
CA LEU A 123 15.63 -22.68 -24.66
C LEU A 123 14.44 -23.22 -25.45
N ALA A 124 14.69 -24.30 -26.18
CA ALA A 124 13.61 -25.16 -26.65
C ALA A 124 12.94 -25.89 -25.47
N ASP A 125 11.66 -26.18 -25.60
CA ASP A 125 10.88 -26.92 -24.59
C ASP A 125 11.52 -28.23 -24.08
N PRO A 126 12.11 -29.11 -24.94
CA PRO A 126 12.81 -30.30 -24.45
C PRO A 126 14.04 -29.98 -23.59
N ALA A 127 14.79 -28.92 -23.91
CA ALA A 127 15.96 -28.52 -23.13
C ALA A 127 15.55 -28.02 -21.73
N LEU A 128 14.43 -27.28 -21.63
CA LEU A 128 13.90 -26.85 -20.34
C LEU A 128 13.41 -28.05 -19.50
N ARG A 129 12.76 -29.05 -20.12
CA ARG A 129 12.38 -30.29 -19.44
C ARG A 129 13.59 -31.03 -18.87
N GLN A 130 14.65 -31.18 -19.65
CA GLN A 130 15.89 -31.82 -19.19
C GLN A 130 16.48 -31.07 -18.00
N ARG A 131 16.52 -29.74 -18.04
CA ARG A 131 17.01 -28.93 -16.91
C ARG A 131 16.16 -29.09 -15.65
N ILE A 132 14.84 -29.10 -15.77
CA ILE A 132 13.93 -29.31 -14.64
C ILE A 132 14.11 -30.72 -14.06
N ALA A 133 14.22 -31.74 -14.90
CA ALA A 133 14.46 -33.11 -14.46
C ALA A 133 15.78 -33.25 -13.71
N GLU A 134 16.84 -32.62 -14.23
CA GLU A 134 18.16 -32.62 -13.61
C GLU A 134 18.18 -31.85 -12.27
N ILE A 135 17.48 -30.72 -12.18
CA ILE A 135 17.31 -29.97 -10.92
C ILE A 135 16.62 -30.85 -9.88
N ARG A 136 15.52 -31.53 -10.24
CA ARG A 136 14.80 -32.44 -9.33
C ARG A 136 15.69 -33.58 -8.84
N ARG A 137 16.45 -34.21 -9.74
CA ARG A 137 17.39 -35.27 -9.40
C ARG A 137 18.45 -34.79 -8.40
N ARG A 138 19.03 -33.61 -8.64
CA ARG A 138 20.04 -33.01 -7.74
C ARG A 138 19.45 -32.60 -6.40
N TRP A 139 18.22 -32.12 -6.37
CA TRP A 139 17.52 -31.79 -5.13
C TRP A 139 17.34 -33.03 -4.24
N THR A 140 16.87 -34.14 -4.82
CA THR A 140 16.77 -35.41 -4.10
C THR A 140 18.12 -35.90 -3.60
N ALA A 141 19.18 -35.79 -4.42
CA ALA A 141 20.54 -36.16 -4.00
C ALA A 141 21.12 -35.24 -2.91
N PHE A 142 20.66 -33.99 -2.84
CA PHE A 142 21.05 -33.02 -1.81
C PHE A 142 20.36 -33.31 -0.45
N GLY A 143 19.46 -34.30 -0.38
CA GLY A 143 18.70 -34.61 0.82
C GLY A 143 17.51 -33.67 1.04
N GLY A 144 17.05 -32.98 -0.01
CA GLY A 144 15.84 -32.19 0.07
C GLY A 144 14.60 -33.08 0.08
N ASP A 145 13.67 -32.79 0.99
CA ASP A 145 12.37 -33.44 1.04
C ASP A 145 11.63 -33.32 -0.30
N PRO A 146 10.70 -34.24 -0.62
CA PRO A 146 9.85 -34.07 -1.78
C PRO A 146 9.25 -32.66 -1.71
N VAL A 147 9.55 -31.85 -2.73
CA VAL A 147 9.06 -30.48 -2.80
C VAL A 147 7.56 -30.53 -3.07
N ALA A 148 6.79 -30.84 -2.03
CA ALA A 148 5.33 -30.87 -2.06
C ALA A 148 4.80 -29.45 -2.32
N GLU A 149 5.55 -28.45 -1.86
CA GLU A 149 5.33 -27.05 -2.14
C GLU A 149 6.69 -26.43 -2.41
N ILE A 150 6.98 -26.12 -3.68
CA ILE A 150 8.06 -25.17 -3.97
C ILE A 150 7.59 -23.91 -3.25
N PRO A 151 8.39 -23.29 -2.35
CA PRO A 151 8.06 -21.97 -1.86
C PRO A 151 8.23 -21.02 -3.05
N GLY A 152 7.22 -21.02 -3.93
CA GLY A 152 6.92 -19.87 -4.75
C GLY A 152 6.55 -18.72 -3.84
N LEU A 153 6.52 -17.51 -4.40
CA LEU A 153 6.11 -16.25 -3.76
C LEU A 153 5.30 -16.51 -2.47
N ALA A 154 5.99 -16.46 -1.33
CA ALA A 154 5.42 -16.84 -0.06
C ALA A 154 4.45 -15.75 0.39
N GLY A 155 3.22 -16.13 0.74
CA GLY A 155 2.17 -15.21 1.20
C GLY A 155 0.76 -15.75 0.94
N ALA A 156 -0.26 -15.10 1.52
CA ALA A 156 -1.67 -15.48 1.37
C ALA A 156 -2.26 -15.18 -0.02
N LEU A 157 -1.47 -14.54 -0.89
CA LEU A 157 -1.93 -14.10 -2.21
C LEU A 157 -1.78 -15.20 -3.25
N ALA A 158 -2.79 -15.32 -4.10
CA ALA A 158 -2.76 -16.20 -5.26
C ALA A 158 -1.91 -15.59 -6.39
N PHE A 159 -0.60 -15.50 -6.20
CA PHE A 159 0.32 -14.82 -7.12
C PHE A 159 0.22 -15.32 -8.58
N GLY A 160 -0.08 -16.60 -8.79
CA GLY A 160 -0.31 -17.15 -10.12
C GLY A 160 -1.56 -16.59 -10.82
N SER A 161 -2.66 -16.36 -10.09
CA SER A 161 -3.86 -15.75 -10.66
C SER A 161 -3.69 -14.25 -10.84
N ILE A 162 -3.13 -13.57 -9.83
CA ILE A 162 -2.76 -12.14 -9.87
C ILE A 162 -1.93 -11.86 -11.11
N ARG A 163 -0.88 -12.65 -11.34
CA ARG A 163 0.01 -12.45 -12.47
C ARG A 163 -0.66 -12.69 -13.83
N ARG A 164 -1.50 -13.73 -13.98
CA ARG A 164 -2.25 -13.94 -15.23
C ARG A 164 -3.13 -12.74 -15.57
N SER A 165 -3.79 -12.18 -14.56
CA SER A 165 -4.59 -10.97 -14.72
C SER A 165 -3.74 -9.74 -15.05
N LEU A 166 -2.59 -9.56 -14.36
CA LEU A 166 -1.65 -8.47 -14.65
C LEU A 166 -1.07 -8.54 -16.06
N LEU A 167 -0.76 -9.73 -16.57
CA LEU A 167 -0.25 -9.90 -17.94
C LEU A 167 -1.27 -9.49 -19.00
N ALA A 168 -2.55 -9.82 -18.80
CA ALA A 168 -3.61 -9.39 -19.71
C ALA A 168 -3.75 -7.85 -19.73
N MET A 169 -3.60 -7.22 -18.56
CA MET A 169 -3.68 -5.77 -18.42
C MET A 169 -2.44 -5.03 -18.93
N ALA A 170 -1.24 -5.56 -18.70
CA ALA A 170 0.02 -5.01 -19.20
C ALA A 170 0.11 -5.01 -20.74
N ARG A 171 -0.64 -5.89 -21.41
CA ARG A 171 -0.70 -5.96 -22.88
C ARG A 171 -1.66 -4.95 -23.50
N GLN A 172 -2.42 -4.20 -22.70
CA GLN A 172 -3.35 -3.20 -23.22
C GLN A 172 -2.59 -2.00 -23.81
N PRO A 173 -3.06 -1.40 -24.92
CA PRO A 173 -2.47 -0.20 -25.48
C PRO A 173 -2.43 0.94 -24.45
N GLY A 174 -1.25 1.52 -24.25
CA GLY A 174 -1.04 2.59 -23.28
C GLY A 174 -0.71 2.12 -21.86
N ALA A 175 -0.67 0.81 -21.58
CA ALA A 175 -0.14 0.30 -20.32
C ALA A 175 1.40 0.35 -20.33
N LEU A 176 2.00 0.90 -19.26
CA LEU A 176 3.44 1.01 -19.08
C LEU A 176 3.96 0.04 -18.02
N LEU A 177 3.19 -0.16 -16.94
CA LEU A 177 3.48 -1.11 -15.87
C LEU A 177 2.16 -1.67 -15.32
N ALA A 178 2.10 -2.97 -15.02
CA ALA A 178 1.03 -3.55 -14.22
C ALA A 178 1.64 -4.24 -13.00
N SER A 179 1.09 -3.97 -11.82
CA SER A 179 1.55 -4.55 -10.56
C SER A 179 0.36 -4.73 -9.61
N HIS A 180 0.60 -5.32 -8.45
CA HIS A 180 -0.38 -5.39 -7.36
C HIS A 180 0.16 -4.72 -6.10
N ASP A 181 -0.73 -4.32 -5.21
CA ASP A 181 -0.39 -3.86 -3.85
C ASP A 181 -0.17 -5.05 -2.89
N PRO A 182 0.27 -4.84 -1.64
CA PRO A 182 0.47 -5.93 -0.67
C PRO A 182 -0.80 -6.76 -0.36
N ASP A 183 -1.99 -6.22 -0.66
CA ASP A 183 -3.28 -6.88 -0.46
C ASP A 183 -3.73 -7.69 -1.70
N GLY A 184 -2.99 -7.60 -2.80
CA GLY A 184 -3.28 -8.29 -4.06
C GLY A 184 -4.24 -7.54 -4.99
N HIS A 185 -4.56 -6.27 -4.70
CA HIS A 185 -5.30 -5.42 -5.63
C HIS A 185 -4.43 -5.05 -6.82
N LEU A 186 -4.97 -5.28 -8.01
CA LEU A 186 -4.23 -5.06 -9.25
C LEU A 186 -4.34 -3.60 -9.68
N PHE A 187 -3.23 -3.02 -10.11
CA PHE A 187 -3.19 -1.69 -10.70
C PHE A 187 -2.33 -1.66 -11.96
N VAL A 188 -2.65 -0.71 -12.84
CA VAL A 188 -1.92 -0.48 -14.09
C VAL A 188 -1.55 1.00 -14.15
N ILE A 189 -0.28 1.26 -14.38
CA ILE A 189 0.25 2.58 -14.70
C ILE A 189 0.31 2.66 -16.22
N GLY A 190 -0.40 3.61 -16.79
CA GLY A 190 -0.43 3.85 -18.23
C GLY A 190 0.02 5.25 -18.61
N THR A 191 0.13 5.48 -19.91
CA THR A 191 0.30 6.82 -20.46
C THR A 191 -0.94 7.66 -20.15
N SER A 192 -0.73 8.94 -19.90
CA SER A 192 -1.84 9.87 -19.68
C SER A 192 -2.75 9.89 -20.90
N GLN A 193 -4.05 9.62 -20.71
CA GLN A 193 -5.07 9.87 -21.74
C GLN A 193 -5.36 11.37 -21.92
N ASN A 194 -4.80 12.21 -21.04
CA ASN A 194 -4.91 13.65 -21.14
C ASN A 194 -3.62 14.21 -21.80
N PRO A 195 -3.69 14.84 -22.98
CA PRO A 195 -2.52 15.35 -23.69
C PRO A 195 -1.86 16.54 -23.00
N ALA A 196 -2.54 17.17 -22.04
CA ALA A 196 -1.97 18.27 -21.26
C ALA A 196 -1.01 17.75 -20.18
N ALA A 197 0.21 18.26 -20.18
CA ALA A 197 1.16 18.05 -19.09
C ALA A 197 0.57 18.58 -17.77
N ARG A 198 0.16 17.69 -16.86
CA ARG A 198 -0.18 18.10 -15.49
C ARG A 198 1.11 18.44 -14.75
N GLN A 199 1.30 19.76 -14.55
CA GLN A 199 2.19 20.40 -13.57
C GLN A 199 3.33 19.54 -13.03
N LEU A 200 4.50 19.63 -13.68
CA LEU A 200 5.77 19.51 -12.97
C LEU A 200 5.99 20.83 -12.22
N ASN A 201 5.50 20.95 -10.99
CA ASN A 201 6.04 21.93 -10.05
C ASN A 201 7.46 21.47 -9.65
N ARG A 202 8.42 21.60 -10.57
CA ARG A 202 9.82 21.68 -10.21
C ARG A 202 10.00 23.04 -9.56
N ARG A 203 10.03 23.09 -8.24
CA ARG A 203 10.67 24.20 -7.53
C ARG A 203 12.10 24.27 -8.06
N ALA A 204 12.39 25.31 -8.85
CA ALA A 204 13.74 25.65 -9.24
C ALA A 204 14.55 25.78 -7.95
N THR A 205 15.49 24.87 -7.74
CA THR A 205 16.53 25.07 -6.74
C THR A 205 17.59 25.85 -7.49
N GLU A 206 17.52 27.17 -7.41
CA GLU A 206 18.63 28.03 -7.85
C GLU A 206 19.79 27.75 -6.92
N ILE A 207 20.76 27.00 -7.42
CA ILE A 207 22.11 26.94 -6.86
C ILE A 207 22.81 28.15 -7.47
N THR A 208 22.93 29.23 -6.70
CA THR A 208 23.79 30.36 -7.06
C THR A 208 25.22 29.97 -6.67
N GLU A 209 26.13 30.01 -7.65
CA GLU A 209 27.58 30.05 -7.43
C GLU A 209 28.00 31.35 -6.73
#